data_AF-A0A4R6WWT5-F1
#
_entry.id   AF-A0A4R6WWT5-F1
#
_cell.length_a   1.000
_cell.length_b   1.000
_cell.length_c   1.000
_cell.angle_alpha   90.00
_cell.angle_beta   90.00
_cell.angle_gamma   90.00
#
_symmetry.space_group_name_H-M   'P 1'
#
loop_
_entity.id
_entity.type
_entity.pdbx_description
1 polymer ?
#
loop_
_entity_poly.entity_id
_entity_poly.type
_entity_poly.pdbx_seq_one_letter_code
_entity_poly.pdbx_strand_id
1 'polypeptide(L)'
;MRIIGLSLLAALLVAASLPAQSLPARAEMSEAEHRQHYDACMVLVNQDPAAALESAIEWEKQKGGDAARHCQALAMIGLQRYDDAALLLENIAQTLPQVKAPLASETFAQAAYAWRLAGKEQLALHDLNEGLKLAPKNVELLLDRANLYGESGMLFEALDDLNAASDLAPQRPDIYVFRASTYIDLEEPELAADNLDKAFSLAPDLPEALLQRGRLHAALNDKDAARADLMKVLELAPASAAAAEAQRLLEKIDINAN
;
A
#
# COMPACT_ATOMS: atom_id res chain seq x y z
N MET A 1 26.23 99.61 -12.17
CA MET A 1 24.97 98.83 -12.09
C MET A 1 25.34 97.37 -12.32
N ARG A 2 25.18 96.54 -11.28
CA ARG A 2 25.67 95.14 -11.20
C ARG A 2 24.76 94.21 -12.01
N ILE A 3 25.34 93.27 -12.78
CA ILE A 3 24.64 92.05 -13.23
C ILE A 3 25.51 90.86 -12.84
N ILE A 4 24.83 89.88 -12.24
CA ILE A 4 25.30 88.75 -11.45
C ILE A 4 25.61 87.58 -12.39
N GLY A 5 26.79 86.96 -12.22
CA GLY A 5 27.16 85.71 -12.89
C GLY A 5 26.60 84.50 -12.14
N LEU A 6 25.83 83.66 -12.83
CA LEU A 6 25.38 82.35 -12.35
C LEU A 6 26.52 81.33 -12.54
N SER A 7 27.08 80.80 -11.46
CA SER A 7 27.97 79.63 -11.49
C SER A 7 27.14 78.35 -11.30
N LEU A 8 27.20 77.43 -12.27
CA LEU A 8 26.70 76.06 -12.14
C LEU A 8 27.65 75.26 -11.23
N LEU A 9 27.16 74.72 -10.11
CA LEU A 9 27.81 73.63 -9.39
C LEU A 9 27.44 72.29 -10.05
N ALA A 10 28.42 71.56 -10.57
CA ALA A 10 28.27 70.16 -10.94
C ALA A 10 28.57 69.27 -9.73
N ALA A 11 27.58 68.52 -9.25
CA ALA A 11 27.75 67.52 -8.21
C ALA A 11 28.20 66.19 -8.85
N LEU A 12 29.42 65.74 -8.53
CA LEU A 12 29.92 64.41 -8.87
C LEU A 12 29.32 63.37 -7.92
N LEU A 13 28.42 62.51 -8.42
CA LEU A 13 28.03 61.27 -7.75
C LEU A 13 29.09 60.20 -8.03
N VAL A 14 29.82 59.78 -7.00
CA VAL A 14 30.68 58.60 -7.04
C VAL A 14 29.80 57.39 -6.71
N ALA A 15 29.49 56.56 -7.71
CA ALA A 15 28.83 55.28 -7.50
C ALA A 15 29.85 54.29 -6.91
N ALA A 16 29.72 53.96 -5.63
CA ALA A 16 30.48 52.89 -5.00
C ALA A 16 29.86 51.54 -5.41
N SER A 17 30.55 50.80 -6.28
CA SER A 17 30.20 49.42 -6.61
C SER A 17 30.59 48.50 -5.46
N LEU A 18 29.60 47.93 -4.77
CA LEU A 18 29.84 46.82 -3.85
C LEU A 18 30.16 45.55 -4.66
N PRO A 19 31.17 44.76 -4.28
CA PRO A 19 31.45 43.48 -4.94
C PRO A 19 30.29 42.52 -4.67
N ALA A 20 29.76 41.91 -5.73
CA ALA A 20 28.77 40.86 -5.63
C ALA A 20 29.40 39.65 -4.91
N GLN A 21 29.04 39.45 -3.64
CA GLN A 21 29.36 38.22 -2.93
C GLN A 21 28.44 37.11 -3.46
N SER A 22 29.04 36.12 -4.13
CA SER A 22 28.34 34.89 -4.50
C SER A 22 27.85 34.20 -3.22
N LEU A 23 26.54 33.98 -3.11
CA LEU A 23 25.99 33.11 -2.06
C LEU A 23 26.67 31.74 -2.18
N PRO A 24 27.14 31.13 -1.08
CA PRO A 24 27.67 29.78 -1.13
C PRO A 24 26.57 28.84 -1.64
N ALA A 25 26.94 27.93 -2.55
CA ALA A 25 26.06 26.85 -2.95
C ALA A 25 25.56 26.14 -1.69
N ARG A 26 24.24 25.93 -1.59
CA ARG A 26 23.63 25.26 -0.44
C ARG A 26 24.32 23.90 -0.28
N ALA A 27 24.88 23.64 0.91
CA ALA A 27 25.58 22.39 1.19
C ALA A 27 24.66 21.20 0.87
N GLU A 28 25.21 20.15 0.26
CA GLU A 28 24.46 18.93 -0.01
C GLU A 28 23.99 18.32 1.31
N MET A 29 22.76 17.81 1.31
CA MET A 29 22.18 17.15 2.48
C MET A 29 22.97 15.88 2.81
N SER A 30 23.22 15.68 4.09
CA SER A 30 23.81 14.47 4.65
C SER A 30 22.81 13.31 4.64
N GLU A 31 23.31 12.08 4.71
CA GLU A 31 22.46 10.90 4.83
C GLU A 31 21.54 10.94 6.06
N ALA A 32 21.98 11.56 7.16
CA ALA A 32 21.18 11.71 8.36
C ALA A 32 19.97 12.62 8.12
N GLU A 33 20.18 13.72 7.38
CA GLU A 33 19.09 14.60 6.97
C GLU A 33 18.14 13.87 6.02
N HIS A 34 18.64 13.12 5.04
CA HIS A 34 17.78 12.30 4.17
C HIS A 34 16.92 11.30 4.96
N ARG A 35 17.49 10.61 5.95
CA ARG A 35 16.72 9.71 6.84
C ARG A 35 15.65 10.45 7.62
N GLN A 36 15.99 11.60 8.21
CA GLN A 36 15.03 12.42 8.95
C GLN A 36 13.87 12.89 8.06
N HIS A 37 14.14 13.30 6.82
CA HIS A 37 13.10 13.65 5.86
C HIS A 37 12.18 12.47 5.53
N TYR A 38 12.76 11.29 5.33
CA TYR A 38 11.98 10.08 5.09
C TYR A 38 11.08 9.72 6.27
N ASP A 39 11.63 9.72 7.49
CA ASP A 39 10.89 9.41 8.72
C ASP A 39 9.74 10.41 8.94
N ALA A 40 10.01 11.69 8.73
CA ALA A 40 8.99 12.73 8.81
C ALA A 40 7.88 12.53 7.75
N CYS A 41 8.24 12.11 6.54
CA CYS A 41 7.28 11.80 5.51
C CYS A 41 6.37 10.62 5.88
N MET A 42 6.93 9.51 6.39
CA MET A 42 6.13 8.32 6.72
C MET A 42 5.03 8.62 7.76
N VAL A 43 5.30 9.56 8.67
CA VAL A 43 4.29 10.06 9.61
C VAL A 43 3.26 10.94 8.90
N LEU A 44 3.73 11.89 8.08
CA LEU A 44 2.89 12.90 7.46
C LEU A 44 1.92 12.33 6.41
N VAL A 45 2.31 11.28 5.67
CA VAL A 45 1.45 10.61 4.68
C VAL A 45 0.09 10.18 5.27
N ASN A 46 0.05 9.77 6.54
CA ASN A 46 -1.19 9.35 7.19
C ASN A 46 -1.99 10.51 7.81
N GLN A 47 -1.36 11.66 8.04
CA GLN A 47 -1.96 12.81 8.73
C GLN A 47 -2.44 13.88 7.76
N ASP A 48 -1.58 14.22 6.79
CA ASP A 48 -1.82 15.21 5.75
C ASP A 48 -1.06 14.78 4.47
N PRO A 49 -1.69 13.93 3.65
CA PRO A 49 -1.10 13.47 2.39
C PRO A 49 -0.74 14.62 1.44
N ALA A 50 -1.43 15.76 1.49
CA ALA A 50 -1.15 16.90 0.61
C ALA A 50 0.15 17.59 1.04
N ALA A 51 0.32 17.86 2.34
CA ALA A 51 1.55 18.41 2.88
C ALA A 51 2.74 17.45 2.71
N ALA A 52 2.51 16.14 2.87
CA ALA A 52 3.52 15.12 2.59
C ALA A 52 4.00 15.21 1.14
N LEU A 53 3.07 15.28 0.18
CA LEU A 53 3.41 15.38 -1.24
C LEU A 53 4.21 16.65 -1.55
N GLU A 54 3.79 17.80 -1.04
CA GLU A 54 4.50 19.08 -1.25
C GLU A 54 5.94 19.02 -0.68
N SER A 55 6.08 18.53 0.55
CA SER A 55 7.38 18.37 1.21
C SER A 55 8.30 17.43 0.43
N ALA A 56 7.75 16.32 -0.08
CA ALA A 56 8.49 15.32 -0.84
C ALA A 56 8.97 15.83 -2.21
N ILE A 57 8.16 16.64 -2.89
CA ILE A 57 8.53 17.30 -4.15
C ILE A 57 9.68 18.28 -3.90
N GLU A 58 9.63 19.05 -2.80
CA GLU A 58 10.70 19.98 -2.47
C GLU A 58 12.00 19.24 -2.05
N TRP A 59 11.87 18.14 -1.32
CA TRP A 59 13.00 17.29 -0.99
C TRP A 59 13.65 16.66 -2.23
N GLU A 60 12.86 16.24 -3.22
CA GLU A 60 13.39 15.72 -4.49
C GLU A 60 14.25 16.78 -5.22
N LYS A 61 13.79 18.05 -5.27
CA LYS A 61 14.59 19.16 -5.85
C LYS A 61 15.92 19.36 -5.12
N GLN A 62 15.98 19.00 -3.85
CA GLN A 62 17.18 19.03 -3.00
C GLN A 62 17.98 17.72 -3.06
N LYS A 63 17.85 16.97 -4.16
CA LYS A 63 18.52 15.68 -4.41
C LYS A 63 18.07 14.55 -3.45
N GLY A 64 16.83 14.59 -2.98
CA GLY A 64 16.23 13.52 -2.16
C GLY A 64 16.15 12.15 -2.83
N GLY A 65 16.23 12.11 -4.16
CA GLY A 65 16.30 10.87 -4.95
C GLY A 65 15.09 9.96 -4.76
N ASP A 66 15.30 8.64 -4.84
CA ASP A 66 14.23 7.63 -4.79
C ASP A 66 13.43 7.67 -3.50
N ALA A 67 14.05 8.05 -2.38
CA ALA A 67 13.35 8.15 -1.10
C ALA A 67 12.32 9.29 -1.10
N ALA A 68 12.64 10.42 -1.74
CA ALA A 68 11.68 11.51 -1.94
C ALA A 68 10.57 11.10 -2.91
N ARG A 69 10.91 10.45 -4.02
CA ARG A 69 9.92 9.94 -4.99
C ARG A 69 9.01 8.89 -4.39
N HIS A 70 9.55 8.00 -3.57
CA HIS A 70 8.78 7.00 -2.83
C HIS A 70 7.78 7.65 -1.88
N CYS A 71 8.24 8.63 -1.11
CA CYS A 71 7.39 9.46 -0.26
C CYS A 71 6.27 10.18 -1.06
N GLN A 72 6.58 10.74 -2.24
CA GLN A 72 5.55 11.30 -3.13
C GLN A 72 4.51 10.27 -3.54
N ALA A 73 4.93 9.05 -3.90
CA ALA A 73 4.00 7.99 -4.29
C ALA A 73 3.06 7.59 -3.15
N LEU A 74 3.58 7.41 -1.94
CA LEU A 74 2.74 7.09 -0.77
C LEU A 74 1.77 8.22 -0.43
N ALA A 75 2.21 9.47 -0.53
CA ALA A 75 1.35 10.63 -0.38
C ALA A 75 0.24 10.66 -1.45
N MET A 76 0.56 10.31 -2.70
CA MET A 76 -0.41 10.20 -3.79
C MET A 76 -1.44 9.09 -3.55
N ILE A 77 -1.06 7.96 -2.94
CA ILE A 77 -2.03 6.94 -2.49
C ILE A 77 -3.00 7.53 -1.46
N GLY A 78 -2.49 8.27 -0.47
CA GLY A 78 -3.33 8.95 0.53
C GLY A 78 -4.27 10.01 -0.08
N LEU A 79 -3.89 10.59 -1.21
CA LEU A 79 -4.71 11.54 -1.99
C LEU A 79 -5.61 10.84 -3.04
N GLN A 80 -5.64 9.52 -3.07
CA GLN A 80 -6.38 8.72 -4.05
C GLN A 80 -5.94 8.95 -5.51
N ARG A 81 -4.72 9.43 -5.72
CA ARG A 81 -4.07 9.56 -7.03
C ARG A 81 -3.33 8.27 -7.36
N TYR A 82 -4.08 7.19 -7.42
CA TYR A 82 -3.54 5.83 -7.49
C TYR A 82 -2.71 5.58 -8.75
N ASP A 83 -3.16 6.07 -9.90
CA ASP A 83 -2.45 5.95 -11.17
C ASP A 83 -1.06 6.58 -11.13
N ASP A 84 -0.98 7.82 -10.64
CA ASP A 84 0.28 8.56 -10.54
C ASP A 84 1.23 7.90 -9.54
N ALA A 85 0.69 7.39 -8.42
CA ALA A 85 1.46 6.66 -7.42
C ALA A 85 2.07 5.37 -8.00
N ALA A 86 1.25 4.57 -8.69
CA ALA A 86 1.67 3.30 -9.24
C ALA A 86 2.77 3.50 -10.30
N LEU A 87 2.58 4.42 -11.24
CA LEU A 87 3.59 4.74 -12.27
C LEU A 87 4.92 5.21 -11.66
N LEU A 88 4.87 6.01 -10.58
CA LEU A 88 6.07 6.46 -9.89
C LEU A 88 6.79 5.31 -9.18
N LEU A 89 6.04 4.41 -8.54
CA LEU A 89 6.59 3.22 -7.87
C LEU A 89 7.21 2.24 -8.86
N GLU A 90 6.56 1.97 -10.00
CA GLU A 90 7.13 1.19 -11.10
C GLU A 90 8.48 1.78 -11.55
N ASN A 91 8.53 3.10 -11.76
CA ASN A 91 9.75 3.76 -12.18
C ASN A 91 10.88 3.63 -11.14
N ILE A 92 10.56 3.76 -9.85
CA ILE A 92 11.53 3.52 -8.78
C ILE A 92 12.01 2.06 -8.84
N ALA A 93 11.09 1.09 -8.84
CA ALA A 93 11.41 -0.33 -8.83
C ALA A 93 12.33 -0.74 -9.99
N GLN A 94 12.05 -0.24 -11.21
CA GLN A 94 12.81 -0.53 -12.43
C GLN A 94 14.21 0.10 -12.45
N THR A 95 14.41 1.20 -11.73
CA THR A 95 15.69 1.94 -11.75
C THR A 95 16.62 1.57 -10.59
N LEU A 96 16.13 0.82 -9.61
CA LEU A 96 16.95 0.32 -8.52
C LEU A 96 18.04 -0.65 -9.02
N PRO A 97 19.28 -0.55 -8.49
CA PRO A 97 20.34 -1.47 -8.86
C PRO A 97 20.02 -2.90 -8.39
N GLN A 98 20.53 -3.90 -9.11
CA GLN A 98 20.30 -5.33 -8.82
C GLN A 98 20.61 -5.74 -7.37
N VAL A 99 21.57 -5.09 -6.72
CA VAL A 99 21.90 -5.35 -5.31
C VAL A 99 20.74 -5.03 -4.35
N LYS A 100 19.77 -4.22 -4.81
CA LYS A 100 18.55 -3.82 -4.13
C LYS A 100 17.31 -4.55 -4.69
N ALA A 101 17.47 -5.72 -5.32
CA ALA A 101 16.36 -6.51 -5.83
C ALA A 101 15.24 -6.77 -4.79
N PRO A 102 15.53 -7.03 -3.49
CA PRO A 102 14.47 -7.13 -2.48
C PRO A 102 13.64 -5.84 -2.33
N LEU A 103 14.29 -4.67 -2.32
CA LEU A 103 13.60 -3.38 -2.25
C LEU A 103 12.79 -3.11 -3.53
N ALA A 104 13.32 -3.45 -4.71
CA ALA A 104 12.60 -3.35 -5.96
C ALA A 104 11.36 -4.25 -5.98
N SER A 105 11.47 -5.47 -5.46
CA SER A 105 10.36 -6.41 -5.29
C SER A 105 9.25 -5.84 -4.40
N GLU A 106 9.61 -5.24 -3.26
CA GLU A 106 8.65 -4.58 -2.36
C GLU A 106 8.03 -3.34 -3.00
N THR A 107 8.80 -2.59 -3.78
CA THR A 107 8.30 -1.40 -4.49
C THR A 107 7.29 -1.77 -5.58
N PHE A 108 7.52 -2.88 -6.30
CA PHE A 108 6.51 -3.44 -7.21
C PHE A 108 5.24 -3.89 -6.48
N ALA A 109 5.36 -4.49 -5.28
CA ALA A 109 4.18 -4.83 -4.47
C ALA A 109 3.34 -3.58 -4.14
N GLN A 110 3.99 -2.47 -3.82
CA GLN A 110 3.30 -1.19 -3.56
C GLN A 110 2.67 -0.60 -4.83
N ALA A 111 3.35 -0.71 -5.97
CA ALA A 111 2.78 -0.31 -7.26
C ALA A 111 1.52 -1.11 -7.58
N ALA A 112 1.58 -2.43 -7.39
CA ALA A 112 0.43 -3.32 -7.55
C ALA A 112 -0.73 -2.96 -6.63
N TYR A 113 -0.45 -2.65 -5.37
CA TYR A 113 -1.46 -2.17 -4.43
C TYR A 113 -2.15 -0.89 -4.93
N ALA A 114 -1.38 0.09 -5.42
CA ALA A 114 -1.94 1.30 -6.01
C ALA A 114 -2.78 1.00 -7.26
N TRP A 115 -2.33 0.11 -8.15
CA TRP A 115 -3.14 -0.30 -9.31
C TRP A 115 -4.43 -1.02 -8.94
N ARG A 116 -4.41 -1.86 -7.91
CA ARG A 116 -5.61 -2.51 -7.39
C ARG A 116 -6.60 -1.47 -6.85
N LEU A 117 -6.14 -0.46 -6.11
CA LEU A 117 -6.99 0.66 -5.68
C LEU A 117 -7.55 1.49 -6.84
N ALA A 118 -6.80 1.59 -7.95
CA ALA A 118 -7.27 2.22 -9.19
C ALA A 118 -8.26 1.36 -9.99
N GLY A 119 -8.55 0.13 -9.55
CA GLY A 119 -9.37 -0.84 -10.30
C GLY A 119 -8.68 -1.38 -11.56
N LYS A 120 -7.36 -1.24 -11.69
CA LYS A 120 -6.57 -1.70 -12.84
C LYS A 120 -5.88 -3.01 -12.53
N GLU A 121 -6.70 -4.03 -12.34
CA GLU A 121 -6.30 -5.38 -11.95
C GLU A 121 -5.15 -5.97 -12.78
N GLN A 122 -5.21 -5.84 -14.11
CA GLN A 122 -4.18 -6.40 -15.00
C GLN A 122 -2.80 -5.75 -14.81
N LEU A 123 -2.75 -4.45 -14.46
CA LEU A 123 -1.50 -3.76 -14.12
C LEU A 123 -1.02 -4.19 -12.74
N ALA A 124 -1.92 -4.37 -11.78
CA ALA A 124 -1.56 -4.91 -10.47
C ALA A 124 -0.97 -6.33 -10.55
N LEU A 125 -1.58 -7.22 -11.35
CA LEU A 125 -1.05 -8.55 -11.62
C LEU A 125 0.33 -8.50 -12.29
N HIS A 126 0.52 -7.59 -13.25
CA HIS A 126 1.82 -7.37 -13.88
C HIS A 126 2.90 -7.05 -12.83
N ASP A 127 2.64 -6.11 -11.93
CA ASP A 127 3.63 -5.67 -10.95
C ASP A 127 3.91 -6.73 -9.88
N LEU A 128 2.90 -7.50 -9.44
CA LEU A 128 3.12 -8.65 -8.56
C LEU A 128 4.00 -9.71 -9.24
N ASN A 129 3.83 -9.93 -10.54
CA ASN A 129 4.69 -10.83 -11.31
C ASN A 129 6.13 -10.32 -11.39
N GLU A 130 6.34 -9.01 -11.63
CA GLU A 130 7.69 -8.43 -11.62
C GLU A 130 8.35 -8.53 -10.24
N GLY A 131 7.60 -8.28 -9.16
CA GLY A 131 8.07 -8.49 -7.80
C GLY A 131 8.49 -9.94 -7.53
N LEU A 132 7.65 -10.91 -7.89
CA LEU A 132 7.93 -12.33 -7.70
C LEU A 132 9.07 -12.85 -8.58
N LYS A 133 9.36 -12.24 -9.74
CA LYS A 133 10.59 -12.54 -10.49
C LYS A 133 11.86 -12.22 -9.70
N LEU A 134 11.83 -11.14 -8.91
CA LEU A 134 12.95 -10.69 -8.07
C LEU A 134 13.02 -11.46 -6.75
N ALA A 135 11.87 -11.79 -6.17
CA ALA A 135 11.78 -12.51 -4.90
C ALA A 135 10.74 -13.65 -4.97
N PRO A 136 11.05 -14.79 -5.64
CA PRO A 136 10.08 -15.85 -5.94
C PRO A 136 9.57 -16.63 -4.72
N LYS A 137 10.15 -16.39 -3.54
CA LYS A 137 9.74 -17.00 -2.26
C LYS A 137 9.19 -15.97 -1.27
N ASN A 138 8.84 -14.77 -1.75
CA ASN A 138 8.23 -13.76 -0.91
C ASN A 138 6.77 -14.14 -0.64
N VAL A 139 6.47 -14.49 0.61
CA VAL A 139 5.16 -14.95 1.04
C VAL A 139 4.10 -13.86 0.91
N GLU A 140 4.42 -12.61 1.24
CA GLU A 140 3.44 -11.51 1.12
C GLU A 140 3.04 -11.28 -0.33
N LEU A 141 4.00 -11.30 -1.26
CA LEU A 141 3.70 -11.15 -2.69
C LEU A 141 2.85 -12.29 -3.25
N LEU A 142 3.09 -13.52 -2.80
CA LEU A 142 2.23 -14.66 -3.15
C LEU A 142 0.81 -14.46 -2.62
N LEU A 143 0.66 -13.97 -1.38
CA LEU A 143 -0.65 -13.71 -0.80
C LEU A 143 -1.37 -12.53 -1.47
N ASP A 144 -0.66 -11.45 -1.79
CA ASP A 144 -1.22 -10.31 -2.52
C ASP A 144 -1.73 -10.73 -3.91
N ARG A 145 -0.97 -11.58 -4.60
CA ARG A 145 -1.35 -12.09 -5.94
C ARG A 145 -2.47 -13.11 -5.85
N ALA A 146 -2.46 -14.01 -4.87
CA ALA A 146 -3.56 -14.92 -4.60
C ALA A 146 -4.87 -14.18 -4.28
N ASN A 147 -4.80 -13.13 -3.45
CA ASN A 147 -5.96 -12.32 -3.13
C ASN A 147 -6.52 -11.62 -4.38
N LEU A 148 -5.63 -11.06 -5.22
CA LEU A 148 -6.05 -10.45 -6.48
C LEU A 148 -6.67 -11.48 -7.42
N TYR A 149 -6.07 -12.66 -7.58
CA TYR A 149 -6.67 -13.76 -8.35
C TYR A 149 -8.05 -14.18 -7.83
N GLY A 150 -8.22 -14.24 -6.50
CA GLY A 150 -9.52 -14.51 -5.88
C GLY A 150 -10.58 -13.47 -6.25
N GLU A 151 -10.23 -12.19 -6.19
CA GLU A 151 -11.12 -11.08 -6.59
C GLU A 151 -11.52 -11.15 -8.07
N SER A 152 -10.64 -11.68 -8.91
CA SER A 152 -10.84 -11.86 -10.35
C SER A 152 -11.51 -13.19 -10.74
N GLY A 153 -11.81 -14.06 -9.77
CA GLY A 153 -12.36 -15.40 -10.00
C GLY A 153 -11.37 -16.41 -10.58
N MET A 154 -10.07 -16.10 -10.58
CA MET A 154 -8.99 -17.00 -11.00
C MET A 154 -8.58 -17.93 -9.85
N LEU A 155 -9.54 -18.75 -9.42
CA LEU A 155 -9.46 -19.48 -8.15
C LEU A 155 -8.34 -20.54 -8.12
N PHE A 156 -8.01 -21.15 -9.26
CA PHE A 156 -6.94 -22.15 -9.33
C PHE A 156 -5.56 -21.49 -9.23
N GLU A 157 -5.36 -20.36 -9.91
CA GLU A 157 -4.14 -19.57 -9.80
C GLU A 157 -3.95 -19.01 -8.38
N ALA A 158 -5.03 -18.61 -7.71
CA ALA A 158 -4.99 -18.26 -6.29
C ALA A 158 -4.53 -19.44 -5.43
N LEU A 159 -5.05 -20.65 -5.66
CA LEU A 159 -4.64 -21.85 -4.92
C LEU A 159 -3.17 -22.21 -5.16
N ASP A 160 -2.65 -22.04 -6.38
CA ASP A 160 -1.23 -22.30 -6.67
C ASP A 160 -0.32 -21.41 -5.80
N ASP A 161 -0.63 -20.12 -5.72
CA ASP A 161 0.11 -19.17 -4.88
C ASP A 161 -0.06 -19.45 -3.38
N LEU A 162 -1.27 -19.78 -2.95
CA LEU A 162 -1.54 -20.12 -1.55
C LEU A 162 -0.87 -21.43 -1.12
N ASN A 163 -0.76 -22.41 -2.03
CA ASN A 163 -0.01 -23.63 -1.79
C ASN A 163 1.47 -23.32 -1.59
N ALA A 164 2.06 -22.55 -2.51
CA ALA A 164 3.45 -22.10 -2.39
C ALA A 164 3.69 -21.30 -1.10
N ALA A 165 2.77 -20.40 -0.74
CA ALA A 165 2.83 -19.63 0.50
C ALA A 165 2.76 -20.55 1.74
N SER A 166 1.88 -21.55 1.73
CA SER A 166 1.72 -22.50 2.84
C SER A 166 2.96 -23.41 3.03
N ASP A 167 3.65 -23.77 1.95
CA ASP A 167 4.91 -24.52 2.00
C ASP A 167 6.04 -23.68 2.62
N LEU A 168 6.05 -22.37 2.34
CA LEU A 168 7.06 -21.44 2.83
C LEU A 168 6.81 -20.98 4.28
N ALA A 169 5.54 -20.79 4.66
CA ALA A 169 5.12 -20.26 5.96
C ALA A 169 3.96 -21.06 6.58
N PRO A 170 4.16 -22.34 6.94
CA PRO A 170 3.10 -23.25 7.40
C PRO A 170 2.47 -22.89 8.77
N GLN A 171 2.98 -21.86 9.44
CA GLN A 171 2.49 -21.38 10.73
C GLN A 171 1.67 -20.10 10.61
N ARG A 172 1.39 -19.64 9.39
CA ARG A 172 0.58 -18.44 9.15
C ARG A 172 -0.90 -18.81 8.95
N PRO A 173 -1.79 -18.45 9.89
CA PRO A 173 -3.20 -18.85 9.83
C PRO A 173 -3.97 -18.22 8.67
N ASP A 174 -3.62 -16.99 8.30
CA ASP A 174 -4.27 -16.22 7.24
C ASP A 174 -4.16 -16.89 5.86
N ILE A 175 -3.07 -17.62 5.58
CA ILE A 175 -2.91 -18.42 4.36
C ILE A 175 -4.02 -19.46 4.27
N TYR A 176 -4.29 -20.16 5.37
CA TYR A 176 -5.33 -21.18 5.43
C TYR A 176 -6.73 -20.56 5.39
N VAL A 177 -6.92 -19.35 5.94
CA VAL A 177 -8.17 -18.60 5.77
C VAL A 177 -8.43 -18.27 4.31
N PHE A 178 -7.42 -17.79 3.57
CA PHE A 178 -7.58 -17.52 2.13
C PHE A 178 -7.85 -18.79 1.34
N ARG A 179 -7.14 -19.90 1.63
CA ARG A 179 -7.44 -21.19 0.99
C ARG A 179 -8.86 -21.65 1.26
N ALA A 180 -9.34 -21.52 2.50
CA ALA A 180 -10.71 -21.84 2.84
C ALA A 180 -11.71 -20.99 2.06
N SER A 181 -11.49 -19.67 1.96
CA SER A 181 -12.30 -18.79 1.11
C SER A 181 -12.32 -19.27 -0.34
N THR A 182 -11.16 -19.58 -0.92
CA THR A 182 -11.06 -20.04 -2.30
C THR A 182 -11.78 -21.38 -2.52
N TYR A 183 -11.69 -22.32 -1.57
CA TYR A 183 -12.44 -23.57 -1.64
C TYR A 183 -13.95 -23.40 -1.44
N ILE A 184 -14.40 -22.43 -0.63
CA ILE A 184 -15.82 -22.06 -0.54
C ILE A 184 -16.31 -21.57 -1.92
N ASP A 185 -15.53 -20.71 -2.58
CA ASP A 185 -15.88 -20.16 -3.90
C ASP A 185 -15.80 -21.22 -5.02
N LEU A 186 -15.04 -22.29 -4.82
CA LEU A 186 -15.00 -23.48 -5.68
C LEU A 186 -16.09 -24.51 -5.37
N GLU A 187 -16.93 -24.29 -4.37
CA GLU A 187 -17.93 -25.25 -3.89
C GLU A 187 -17.34 -26.58 -3.39
N GLU A 188 -16.16 -26.52 -2.75
CA GLU A 188 -15.44 -27.66 -2.16
C GLU A 188 -15.46 -27.58 -0.61
N PRO A 189 -16.60 -27.89 0.03
CA PRO A 189 -16.82 -27.58 1.44
C PRO A 189 -15.93 -28.38 2.41
N GLU A 190 -15.58 -29.62 2.07
CA GLU A 190 -14.69 -30.44 2.92
C GLU A 190 -13.29 -29.84 2.97
N LEU A 191 -12.75 -29.41 1.82
CA LEU A 191 -11.43 -28.78 1.75
C LEU A 191 -11.42 -27.41 2.44
N ALA A 192 -12.53 -26.66 2.34
CA ALA A 192 -12.69 -25.42 3.09
C ALA A 192 -12.66 -25.66 4.61
N ALA A 193 -13.39 -26.67 5.09
CA ALA A 193 -13.43 -27.03 6.51
C ALA A 193 -12.04 -27.44 7.04
N ASP A 194 -11.31 -28.29 6.31
CA ASP A 194 -9.95 -28.71 6.69
C ASP A 194 -8.99 -27.52 6.85
N ASN A 195 -9.08 -26.54 5.95
CA ASN A 195 -8.27 -25.33 6.03
C ASN A 195 -8.69 -24.41 7.18
N LEU A 196 -9.99 -24.31 7.48
CA LEU A 196 -10.46 -23.57 8.66
C LEU A 196 -10.00 -24.22 9.95
N ASP A 197 -10.07 -25.54 10.06
CA ASP A 197 -9.56 -26.29 11.22
C ASP A 197 -8.07 -26.05 11.41
N LYS A 198 -7.31 -26.03 10.30
CA LYS A 198 -5.89 -25.66 10.34
C LYS A 198 -5.69 -24.22 10.81
N ALA A 199 -6.46 -23.25 10.31
CA ALA A 199 -6.38 -21.86 10.75
C ALA A 199 -6.68 -21.72 12.26
N PHE A 200 -7.75 -22.35 12.75
CA PHE A 200 -8.11 -22.33 14.18
C PHE A 200 -7.09 -23.04 15.06
N SER A 201 -6.44 -24.10 14.57
CA SER A 201 -5.36 -24.76 15.32
C SER A 201 -4.14 -23.84 15.54
N LEU A 202 -3.91 -22.89 14.64
CA LEU A 202 -2.83 -21.91 14.71
C LEU A 202 -3.25 -20.63 15.47
N ALA A 203 -4.49 -20.20 15.29
CA ALA A 203 -5.07 -19.02 15.91
C ALA A 203 -6.57 -19.26 16.24
N PRO A 204 -6.90 -19.69 17.47
CA PRO A 204 -8.26 -20.11 17.83
C PRO A 204 -9.35 -19.04 17.73
N ASP A 205 -9.00 -17.76 17.87
CA ASP A 205 -9.95 -16.64 17.90
C ASP A 205 -9.70 -15.66 16.74
N LEU A 206 -9.45 -16.17 15.53
CA LEU A 206 -9.22 -15.35 14.34
C LEU A 206 -10.56 -14.90 13.70
N PRO A 207 -10.91 -13.59 13.71
CA PRO A 207 -12.19 -13.11 13.18
C PRO A 207 -12.39 -13.45 11.69
N GLU A 208 -11.32 -13.42 10.89
CA GLU A 208 -11.36 -13.75 9.48
C GLU A 208 -11.68 -15.24 9.26
N ALA A 209 -11.15 -16.14 10.08
CA ALA A 209 -11.49 -17.57 10.03
C ALA A 209 -12.94 -17.83 10.44
N LEU A 210 -13.44 -17.15 11.48
CA LEU A 210 -14.86 -17.21 11.88
C LEU A 210 -15.79 -16.70 10.77
N LEU A 211 -15.42 -15.61 10.10
CA LEU A 211 -16.17 -15.10 8.95
C LEU A 211 -16.27 -16.16 7.84
N GLN A 212 -15.15 -16.80 7.49
CA GLN A 212 -15.14 -17.84 6.46
C GLN A 212 -15.91 -19.10 6.89
N ARG A 213 -15.85 -19.51 8.16
CA ARG A 213 -16.67 -20.62 8.67
C ARG A 213 -18.17 -20.28 8.63
N GLY A 214 -18.53 -19.05 8.98
CA GLY A 214 -19.89 -18.55 8.82
C GLY A 214 -20.37 -18.55 7.36
N ARG A 215 -19.50 -18.16 6.42
CA ARG A 215 -19.76 -18.27 4.96
C ARG A 215 -19.97 -19.71 4.53
N LEU A 216 -19.12 -20.63 4.99
CA LEU A 216 -19.22 -22.06 4.68
C LEU A 216 -20.55 -22.64 5.20
N HIS A 217 -20.92 -22.36 6.46
CA HIS A 217 -22.21 -22.78 7.01
C HIS A 217 -23.39 -22.21 6.23
N ALA A 218 -23.32 -20.94 5.82
CA ALA A 218 -24.36 -20.33 4.99
C ALA A 218 -24.49 -21.01 3.62
N ALA A 219 -23.36 -21.34 2.98
CA ALA A 219 -23.34 -22.09 1.72
C ALA A 219 -23.93 -23.50 1.86
N LEU A 220 -23.74 -24.14 3.02
CA LEU A 220 -24.33 -25.43 3.38
C LEU A 220 -25.77 -25.33 3.91
N ASN A 221 -26.38 -24.13 3.87
CA ASN A 221 -27.72 -23.83 4.36
C ASN A 221 -27.92 -24.09 5.88
N ASP A 222 -26.83 -24.15 6.65
CA ASP A 222 -26.85 -24.17 8.12
C ASP A 222 -26.86 -22.72 8.65
N LYS A 223 -28.04 -22.09 8.56
CA LYS A 223 -28.22 -20.68 8.91
C LYS A 223 -27.96 -20.38 10.38
N ASP A 224 -28.22 -21.34 11.27
CA ASP A 224 -28.05 -21.16 12.72
C ASP A 224 -26.57 -21.15 13.09
N ALA A 225 -25.79 -22.12 12.58
CA ALA A 225 -24.34 -22.12 12.77
C ALA A 225 -23.67 -20.90 12.12
N ALA A 226 -24.11 -20.54 10.90
CA ALA A 226 -23.63 -19.34 10.22
C ALA A 226 -23.85 -18.09 11.08
N ARG A 227 -25.07 -17.90 11.62
CA ARG A 227 -25.37 -16.75 12.49
C ARG A 227 -24.47 -16.72 13.72
N ALA A 228 -24.29 -17.86 14.38
CA ALA A 228 -23.48 -17.94 15.60
C ALA A 228 -22.04 -17.47 15.35
N ASP A 229 -21.41 -17.94 14.27
CA ASP A 229 -20.05 -17.54 13.89
C ASP A 229 -19.96 -16.06 13.51
N LEU A 230 -20.90 -15.57 12.70
CA LEU A 230 -20.90 -14.18 12.25
C LEU A 230 -21.14 -13.21 13.41
N MET A 231 -22.01 -13.55 14.35
CA MET A 231 -22.17 -12.78 15.60
C MET A 231 -20.88 -12.77 16.41
N LYS A 232 -20.13 -13.88 16.44
CA LYS A 232 -18.85 -13.94 17.16
C LYS A 232 -17.80 -13.01 16.54
N VAL A 233 -17.79 -12.85 15.21
CA VAL A 233 -16.95 -11.85 14.53
C VAL A 233 -17.27 -10.43 15.04
N LEU A 234 -18.55 -10.09 15.17
CA LEU A 234 -18.99 -8.77 15.67
C LEU A 234 -18.60 -8.52 17.12
N GLU A 235 -18.56 -9.56 17.95
CA GLU A 235 -18.08 -9.46 19.33
C GLU A 235 -16.57 -9.23 19.43
N LEU A 236 -15.79 -9.99 18.66
CA LEU A 236 -14.32 -9.99 18.76
C LEU A 236 -13.69 -8.77 18.09
N ALA A 237 -14.23 -8.33 16.96
CA ALA A 237 -13.62 -7.30 16.13
C ALA A 237 -14.66 -6.33 15.54
N PRO A 238 -15.44 -5.60 16.36
CA PRO A 238 -16.62 -4.83 15.94
C PRO A 238 -16.35 -3.72 14.91
N ALA A 239 -15.12 -3.21 14.82
CA ALA A 239 -14.72 -2.16 13.88
C ALA A 239 -13.87 -2.67 12.71
N SER A 240 -13.81 -4.00 12.50
CA SER A 240 -13.01 -4.62 11.44
C SER A 240 -13.77 -4.72 10.11
N ALA A 241 -13.02 -4.90 9.02
CA ALA A 241 -13.59 -5.26 7.73
C ALA A 241 -14.36 -6.60 7.79
N ALA A 242 -13.86 -7.56 8.58
CA ALA A 242 -14.54 -8.83 8.80
C ALA A 242 -15.91 -8.64 9.46
N ALA A 243 -16.04 -7.73 10.42
CA ALA A 243 -17.32 -7.40 11.04
C ALA A 243 -18.30 -6.73 10.07
N ALA A 244 -17.81 -5.83 9.20
CA ALA A 244 -18.66 -5.22 8.18
C ALA A 244 -19.20 -6.27 7.19
N GLU A 245 -18.38 -7.26 6.80
CA GLU A 245 -18.83 -8.35 5.93
C GLU A 245 -19.77 -9.31 6.67
N ALA A 246 -19.49 -9.61 7.94
CA ALA A 246 -20.37 -10.43 8.77
C ALA A 246 -21.78 -9.83 8.90
N GLN A 247 -21.88 -8.50 9.07
CA GLN A 247 -23.17 -7.79 9.08
C GLN A 247 -23.94 -7.99 7.77
N ARG A 248 -23.29 -7.79 6.63
CA ARG A 248 -23.92 -7.98 5.31
C ARG A 248 -24.42 -9.40 5.10
N LEU A 249 -23.66 -10.40 5.56
CA LEU A 249 -24.05 -11.80 5.41
C LEU A 249 -25.23 -12.15 6.34
N LEU A 250 -25.24 -11.64 7.58
CA LEU A 250 -26.37 -11.78 8.50
C LEU A 250 -27.66 -11.21 7.90
N GLU A 251 -27.61 -10.01 7.33
CA GLU A 251 -28.76 -9.38 6.66
C GLU A 251 -29.31 -10.27 5.53
N LYS A 252 -28.44 -10.87 4.71
CA LYS A 252 -28.85 -11.80 3.65
C LYS A 252 -29.51 -13.06 4.21
N ILE A 253 -28.96 -13.63 5.29
CA ILE A 253 -29.52 -14.82 5.95
C ILE A 253 -30.93 -14.51 6.50
N ASP A 254 -31.11 -13.34 7.09
CA ASP A 254 -32.38 -12.89 7.68
C ASP A 254 -33.46 -12.65 6.63
N ILE A 255 -33.12 -12.02 5.50
CA ILE A 255 -34.07 -11.79 4.41
C ILE A 255 -34.57 -13.12 3.84
N ASN A 256 -33.67 -14.09 3.65
CA ASN A 256 -33.98 -15.38 3.07
C ASN A 256 -34.65 -16.36 4.07
N ALA A 257 -34.96 -15.93 5.28
CA ALA A 257 -35.66 -16.71 6.29
C ALA A 257 -37.18 -16.41 6.36
N ASN A 258 -37.64 -15.34 5.68
CA ASN A 258 -39.05 -14.94 5.56
C ASN A 258 -39.66 -15.38 4.23
#